data_AF-A0A2I3H2X5-F1
#
_entry.id   AF-A0A2I3H2X5-F1
#
_cell.length_a   1.000
_cell.length_b   1.000
_cell.length_c   1.000
_cell.angle_alpha   90.00
_cell.angle_beta   90.00
_cell.angle_gamma   90.00
#
_symmetry.space_group_name_H-M   'P 1'
#
loop_
_entity.id
_entity.type
_entity.pdbx_description
1 polymer ?
#
loop_
_entity_poly.entity_id
_entity_poly.type
_entity_poly.pdbx_seq_one_letter_code
_entity_poly.pdbx_strand_id
1 'polypeptide(L)'
;MNCPAPVEISCDNMRFLVTHNPTNATLNKFPEKLKKYGVTTLVRVCDATHDKAPVEKEGIHILDCKEYIVNRSNMGPDKSTAS
;
A
#
# COMPACT_ATOMS: atom_id res chain seq x y z
N MET A 1 -19.37 -8.76 -2.79
CA MET A 1 -18.22 -8.58 -3.70
C MET A 1 -17.21 -9.67 -3.39
N ASN A 2 -16.73 -10.40 -4.41
CA ASN A 2 -15.62 -11.33 -4.23
C ASN A 2 -14.37 -10.50 -3.91
N CYS A 3 -13.73 -10.73 -2.77
CA CYS A 3 -12.42 -10.16 -2.49
C CYS A 3 -11.37 -11.14 -3.02
N PRO A 4 -10.62 -10.80 -4.10
CA PRO A 4 -9.50 -11.61 -4.55
C PRO A 4 -8.52 -11.92 -3.42
N ALA A 5 -7.91 -13.10 -3.50
CA ALA A 5 -6.81 -13.46 -2.61
C ALA A 5 -5.66 -12.43 -2.73
N PRO A 6 -4.93 -12.14 -1.64
CA PRO A 6 -3.72 -11.34 -1.72
C PRO A 6 -2.72 -11.94 -2.69
N VAL A 7 -1.97 -11.09 -3.38
CA VAL A 7 -0.90 -11.49 -4.29
C VAL A 7 0.43 -11.17 -3.65
N GLU A 8 1.30 -12.17 -3.55
CA GLU A 8 2.69 -12.00 -3.12
C GLU A 8 3.61 -11.92 -4.34
N ILE A 9 4.48 -10.92 -4.36
CA ILE A 9 5.50 -10.72 -5.39
C ILE A 9 6.84 -10.72 -4.69
N SER A 10 7.75 -11.59 -5.09
CA SER A 10 9.10 -11.67 -4.52
C SER A 10 10.15 -11.46 -5.60
N CYS A 11 11.17 -10.65 -5.29
CA CYS A 11 12.33 -10.40 -6.14
C CYS A 11 13.56 -10.28 -5.24
N ASP A 12 14.52 -11.19 -5.38
CA ASP A 12 15.68 -11.32 -4.50
C ASP A 12 15.29 -11.29 -3.01
N ASN A 13 15.84 -10.34 -2.25
CA ASN A 13 15.59 -10.17 -0.82
C ASN A 13 14.36 -9.30 -0.52
N MET A 14 13.55 -8.95 -1.53
CA MET A 14 12.36 -8.12 -1.39
C MET A 14 11.09 -8.94 -1.58
N ARG A 15 10.08 -8.65 -0.75
CA ARG A 15 8.74 -9.21 -0.90
C ARG A 15 7.69 -8.12 -0.76
N PHE A 16 6.71 -8.15 -1.65
CA PHE A 16 5.58 -7.23 -1.67
C PHE A 16 4.28 -8.02 -1.56
N LEU A 17 3.36 -7.51 -0.75
CA LEU A 17 2.00 -8.02 -0.65
C LEU A 17 1.04 -7.00 -1.26
N VAL A 18 0.38 -7.37 -2.35
CA VAL A 18 -0.69 -6.58 -2.97
C VAL A 18 -2.02 -7.10 -2.45
N THR A 19 -2.77 -6.25 -1.74
CA THR A 19 -4.08 -6.58 -1.17
C THR A 19 -5.06 -5.45 -1.44
N HIS A 20 -6.35 -5.77 -1.47
CA HIS A 20 -7.41 -4.77 -1.49
C HIS A 20 -7.44 -3.94 -0.21
N ASN A 21 -7.89 -2.70 -0.35
CA ASN A 21 -8.17 -1.81 0.77
C ASN A 21 -9.26 -2.43 1.68
N PRO A 22 -9.08 -2.43 3.01
CA PRO A 22 -10.08 -2.96 3.91
C PRO A 22 -11.38 -2.14 3.86
N THR A 23 -12.50 -2.81 4.06
CA THR A 23 -13.77 -2.17 4.43
C THR A 23 -13.83 -1.95 5.95
N ASN A 24 -14.71 -1.08 6.43
CA ASN A 24 -14.96 -0.88 7.87
C ASN A 24 -15.24 -2.20 8.60
N ALA A 25 -15.96 -3.14 7.98
CA ALA A 25 -16.26 -4.45 8.56
C ALA A 25 -15.02 -5.36 8.70
N THR A 26 -14.00 -5.15 7.88
CA THR A 26 -12.78 -5.98 7.84
C THR A 26 -11.58 -5.31 8.50
N LEU A 27 -11.67 -4.03 8.86
CA LEU A 27 -10.55 -3.22 9.32
C LEU A 27 -9.90 -3.78 10.58
N ASN A 28 -10.69 -4.29 11.53
CA ASN A 28 -10.17 -4.85 12.78
C ASN A 28 -9.30 -6.09 12.57
N LYS A 29 -9.55 -6.88 11.51
CA LYS A 29 -8.79 -8.09 11.17
C LYS A 29 -7.65 -7.82 10.18
N PHE A 30 -7.61 -6.60 9.63
CA PHE A 30 -6.65 -6.25 8.61
C PHE A 30 -5.20 -6.24 9.12
N PRO A 31 -4.88 -5.67 10.30
CA PRO A 31 -3.53 -5.74 10.86
C PRO A 31 -3.06 -7.18 11.11
N GLU A 32 -3.92 -8.06 11.64
CA GLU A 32 -3.60 -9.47 11.87
C GLU A 32 -3.23 -10.18 10.57
N LYS A 33 -3.99 -9.90 9.50
CA LYS A 33 -3.71 -10.43 8.16
C LYS A 33 -2.34 -9.94 7.68
N LEU A 34 -2.02 -8.65 7.80
CA LEU A 34 -0.73 -8.10 7.39
C LEU A 34 0.44 -8.73 8.17
N LYS A 35 0.29 -8.89 9.49
CA LYS A 35 1.27 -9.55 10.36
C LYS A 35 1.53 -11.00 9.96
N LYS A 36 0.50 -11.73 9.54
CA LYS A 36 0.64 -13.11 9.05
C LYS A 36 1.59 -13.21 7.85
N TYR A 37 1.64 -12.18 7.00
CA TYR A 37 2.58 -12.10 5.87
C TYR A 37 3.91 -11.43 6.23
N GLY A 38 4.12 -11.03 7.48
CA GLY A 38 5.34 -10.34 7.94
C GLY A 38 5.46 -8.91 7.40
N VAL A 39 4.35 -8.25 7.06
CA VAL A 39 4.36 -6.87 6.57
C VAL A 39 4.72 -5.93 7.73
N THR A 40 5.75 -5.10 7.52
CA THR A 40 6.20 -4.06 8.48
C THR A 40 5.86 -2.65 8.00
N THR A 41 5.62 -2.46 6.70
CA THR A 41 5.26 -1.18 6.08
C THR A 41 4.13 -1.39 5.09
N LEU A 42 3.08 -0.58 5.22
CA LEU A 42 1.92 -0.54 4.33
C LEU A 42 1.95 0.75 3.51
N VAL A 43 1.98 0.63 2.19
CA VAL A 43 1.90 1.77 1.27
C VAL A 43 0.48 1.90 0.74
N ARG A 44 -0.14 3.08 0.91
CA ARG A 44 -1.45 3.42 0.34
C ARG A 44 -1.24 4.37 -0.84
N VAL A 45 -1.63 3.93 -2.03
CA VAL A 45 -1.44 4.67 -3.29
C VAL A 45 -2.70 5.37 -3.79
N CYS A 46 -3.85 5.03 -3.19
CA CYS A 46 -5.15 5.63 -3.47
C CYS A 46 -5.61 6.50 -2.28
N ASP A 47 -6.83 7.04 -2.37
CA ASP A 47 -7.46 7.74 -1.26
C ASP A 47 -7.58 6.86 -0.01
N ALA A 48 -7.15 7.43 1.13
CA ALA A 48 -7.29 6.80 2.41
C ALA A 48 -8.77 6.80 2.84
N THR A 49 -9.36 5.62 3.03
CA THR A 49 -10.75 5.47 3.48
C THR A 49 -10.86 5.11 4.97
N HIS A 50 -9.74 5.04 5.69
CA HIS A 50 -9.67 4.62 7.09
C HIS A 50 -8.48 5.30 7.79
N ASP A 51 -8.61 5.44 9.10
CA ASP A 51 -7.55 5.98 9.96
C ASP A 51 -6.35 5.03 10.05
N LYS A 52 -5.16 5.60 10.27
CA LYS A 52 -3.90 4.86 10.38
C LYS A 52 -3.73 4.19 11.74
N ALA A 53 -4.27 4.80 12.80
CA ALA A 53 -3.96 4.42 14.17
C ALA A 53 -4.20 2.93 14.48
N PRO A 54 -5.26 2.26 14.00
CA PRO A 54 -5.47 0.83 14.27
C PRO A 54 -4.38 -0.07 13.69
N VAL A 55 -3.77 0.32 12.57
CA VAL A 55 -2.70 -0.45 11.90
C VAL A 55 -1.34 -0.07 12.48
N GLU A 56 -1.11 1.21 12.76
CA GLU A 56 0.14 1.69 13.36
C GLU A 56 0.34 1.22 14.79
N LYS A 57 -0.75 1.11 15.58
CA LYS A 57 -0.71 0.54 16.94
C LYS A 57 -0.19 -0.90 16.95
N GLU A 58 -0.37 -1.61 15.84
CA GLU A 58 0.09 -2.98 15.67
C GLU A 58 1.55 -3.05 15.18
N GLY A 59 2.25 -1.92 15.06
CA GLY A 59 3.66 -1.83 14.68
C GLY A 59 3.92 -1.79 13.18
N ILE A 60 2.89 -1.54 12.36
CA ILE A 60 3.00 -1.45 10.90
C ILE A 60 3.03 0.03 10.50
N HIS A 61 4.11 0.47 9.87
CA HIS A 61 4.24 1.84 9.41
C HIS A 61 3.37 2.11 8.16
N ILE A 62 2.64 3.23 8.12
CA ILE A 62 1.82 3.58 6.94
C ILE A 62 2.43 4.76 6.16
N LEU A 63 2.66 4.53 4.88
CA LEU A 63 3.06 5.55 3.91
C LEU A 63 1.90 5.87 2.96
N ASP A 64 1.51 7.13 2.91
CA ASP A 64 0.54 7.62 1.90
C ASP A 64 1.31 8.20 0.72
N CYS A 65 1.22 7.55 -0.42
CA CYS A 65 1.97 7.91 -1.62
C CYS A 65 1.09 8.44 -2.76
N LYS A 66 -0.20 8.70 -2.52
CA LYS A 66 -1.12 9.21 -3.55
C LYS A 66 -0.54 10.45 -4.25
N GLU A 67 -0.17 11.47 -3.48
CA GLU A 67 0.31 12.75 -4.04
C GLU A 67 1.64 12.61 -4.80
N TYR A 68 2.60 11.85 -4.24
CA TYR A 68 3.87 11.58 -4.91
C TYR A 68 3.67 10.87 -6.26
N ILE A 69 2.79 9.85 -6.29
CA ILE A 69 2.51 9.09 -7.51
C ILE A 69 1.80 9.97 -8.53
N VAL A 70 0.76 10.71 -8.12
CA VAL A 70 0.02 11.62 -9.00
C VAL A 70 0.95 12.67 -9.61
N ASN A 71 1.78 13.31 -8.79
CA ASN A 71 2.73 14.32 -9.25
C ASN A 71 3.76 13.74 -10.23
N ARG A 72 4.27 12.52 -9.96
CA ARG A 72 5.21 11.84 -10.85
C ARG A 72 4.56 11.40 -12.16
N SER A 73 3.31 10.93 -12.14
CA SER A 73 2.56 10.58 -13.35
C SER A 73 2.25 11.79 -14.23
N ASN A 74 2.13 12.98 -13.63
CA ASN A 74 1.92 14.24 -14.36
C ASN A 74 3.22 14.84 -14.90
N MET A 75 4.38 14.42 -14.39
CA MET A 75 5.67 14.68 -15.02
C MET A 75 5.74 13.85 -16.31
N GLY A 76 5.45 14.50 -17.43
CA GLY A 76 5.70 13.93 -18.76
C GLY A 76 7.18 13.52 -18.93
N PRO A 77 7.54 12.80 -20.00
CA PRO A 77 8.93 12.47 -20.27
C PRO A 77 9.74 13.76 -20.26
N ASP A 78 10.84 13.76 -19.49
CA ASP A 78 11.76 14.88 -19.41
C ASP A 78 12.21 15.25 -20.83
N LYS A 79 11.79 16.42 -21.31
CA LYS A 79 12.17 16.93 -22.64
C LYS A 79 13.60 17.48 -22.66
N SER A 80 14.37 17.36 -21.57
CA SER A 80 15.71 17.94 -21.43
C SER A 80 16.85 17.18 -22.15
N THR A 81 16.56 16.20 -23.00
CA THR A 81 17.57 15.58 -23.88
C THR A 81 17.22 15.76 -25.34
N ALA A 82 17.17 17.02 -25.78
CA ALA A 82 17.26 17.37 -27.19
C ALA A 82 18.03 18.70 -27.30
N SER A 83 19.36 18.61 -27.25
CA SER A 83 20.26 19.62 -27.82
C SER A 83 21.55 18.96 -28.27
#